data_AF-A0AAV1V2P5-F1
#
_entry.id   AF-A0AAV1V2P5-F1
#
_cell.length_a   1.000
_cell.length_b   1.000
_cell.length_c   1.000
_cell.angle_alpha   90.00
_cell.angle_beta   90.00
_cell.angle_gamma   90.00
#
_symmetry.space_group_name_H-M   'P 1'
#
loop_
_entity.id
_entity.type
_entity.pdbx_description
1 polymer ?
#
loop_
_entity_poly.entity_id
_entity_poly.type
_entity_poly.pdbx_seq_one_letter_code
_entity_poly.pdbx_strand_id
1 'polypeptide(L)'
;MSSRPLPRPSGAGKSIPAAAQTGRSSGRPKLSAASPPRRVGRYVPADSLFQALEEAAANNAPVADFRAIAMRDVQRARVAVSEKFKLFIPCGAVAGTSQLDEIMLSIHTEDQTALWKDSLPTLCDFIRIPSKGIRFTCTSRDVAVKLGGSTVRLFGNTHIIKKFSLYERLYTLNLTRIPSDLDDYVIYDFFASRGLYVLITATHQVGDMISRDRTIWCTTQDCPTELLLPDGSAIRKIF
;
A
#
# COMPACT_ATOMS: atom_id res chain seq x y z
N MET A 1 -39.68 -66.18 -54.24
CA MET A 1 -40.57 -65.29 -55.03
C MET A 1 -39.75 -64.07 -55.42
N SER A 2 -39.03 -64.14 -56.53
CA SER A 2 -39.44 -63.74 -57.90
C SER A 2 -39.18 -62.25 -58.16
N SER A 3 -38.24 -61.99 -59.09
CA SER A 3 -38.24 -60.94 -60.15
C SER A 3 -38.49 -59.48 -59.76
N ARG A 4 -37.81 -58.44 -60.26
CA ARG A 4 -36.93 -58.21 -61.43
C ARG A 4 -36.31 -56.79 -61.24
N PRO A 5 -35.21 -56.44 -61.92
CA PRO A 5 -34.53 -55.14 -61.82
C PRO A 5 -34.89 -54.16 -62.95
N LEU A 6 -34.33 -52.93 -62.85
CA LEU A 6 -34.05 -51.86 -63.86
C LEU A 6 -34.75 -50.51 -63.58
N PRO A 7 -34.27 -49.33 -64.07
CA PRO A 7 -33.04 -49.02 -64.83
C PRO A 7 -32.21 -47.81 -64.30
N ARG A 8 -30.99 -47.65 -64.84
CA ARG A 8 -30.19 -46.39 -64.84
C ARG A 8 -30.67 -45.43 -65.96
N PRO A 9 -30.45 -44.11 -65.80
CA PRO A 9 -29.48 -43.39 -66.66
C PRO A 9 -28.59 -42.42 -65.84
N SER A 10 -27.26 -42.35 -66.02
CA SER A 10 -26.52 -41.62 -67.08
C SER A 10 -26.95 -40.14 -67.18
N GLY A 11 -26.15 -39.10 -66.98
CA GLY A 11 -24.75 -38.84 -66.63
C GLY A 11 -24.77 -37.43 -65.98
N ALA A 12 -23.73 -36.87 -65.37
CA ALA A 12 -22.42 -36.58 -65.90
C ALA A 12 -21.64 -36.00 -64.71
N GLY A 13 -20.35 -36.26 -64.60
CA GLY A 13 -19.45 -35.12 -64.67
C GLY A 13 -18.72 -34.85 -63.36
N LYS A 14 -17.56 -35.50 -63.24
CA LYS A 14 -16.30 -34.95 -62.71
C LYS A 14 -16.18 -34.59 -61.22
N SER A 15 -15.23 -35.32 -60.63
CA SER A 15 -14.24 -34.89 -59.62
C SER A 15 -14.72 -34.52 -58.22
N ILE A 16 -14.44 -35.45 -57.30
CA ILE A 16 -14.34 -35.27 -55.85
C ILE A 16 -13.27 -34.22 -55.52
N PRO A 17 -13.52 -33.30 -54.58
CA PRO A 17 -12.51 -32.88 -53.63
C PRO A 17 -12.84 -33.39 -52.22
N ALA A 18 -11.76 -33.78 -51.55
CA ALA A 18 -11.73 -34.45 -50.27
C ALA A 18 -12.24 -33.58 -49.12
N ALA A 19 -12.72 -34.30 -48.10
CA ALA A 19 -13.20 -33.82 -46.82
C ALA A 19 -12.32 -32.73 -46.21
N ALA A 20 -12.96 -31.62 -45.83
CA ALA A 20 -12.39 -30.59 -45.00
C ALA A 20 -12.10 -31.16 -43.59
N GLN A 21 -10.83 -31.48 -43.34
CA GLN A 21 -10.31 -31.62 -41.98
C GLN A 21 -10.05 -30.21 -41.43
N THR A 22 -10.88 -29.78 -40.48
CA THR A 22 -10.64 -28.60 -39.67
C THR A 22 -9.49 -28.87 -38.69
N GLY A 23 -8.27 -28.68 -39.18
CA GLY A 23 -7.05 -28.70 -38.37
C GLY A 23 -7.05 -27.55 -37.36
N ARG A 24 -7.13 -27.91 -36.07
CA ARG A 24 -6.81 -27.05 -34.93
C ARG A 24 -5.39 -26.51 -35.08
N SER A 25 -5.23 -25.23 -35.39
CA SER A 25 -3.97 -24.53 -35.15
C SER A 25 -3.96 -24.02 -33.70
N SER A 26 -3.12 -24.63 -32.88
CA SER A 26 -2.81 -24.15 -31.54
C SER A 26 -1.95 -22.89 -31.65
N GLY A 27 -2.59 -21.75 -31.91
CA GLY A 27 -1.99 -20.42 -31.82
C GLY A 27 -1.81 -20.03 -30.36
N ARG A 28 -0.64 -20.34 -29.78
CA ARG A 28 -0.22 -19.79 -28.49
C ARG A 28 -0.16 -18.26 -28.63
N PRO A 29 -0.83 -17.46 -27.78
CA PRO A 29 -0.68 -16.01 -27.84
C PRO A 29 0.80 -15.69 -27.62
N LYS A 30 1.43 -15.00 -28.57
CA LYS A 30 2.74 -14.37 -28.34
C LYS A 30 2.53 -13.36 -27.22
N LEU A 31 2.96 -13.70 -26.01
CA LEU A 31 3.27 -12.71 -24.98
C LEU A 31 4.21 -11.70 -25.64
N SER A 32 3.73 -10.48 -25.89
CA SER A 32 4.62 -9.40 -26.28
C SER A 32 5.68 -9.32 -25.19
N ALA A 33 6.95 -9.44 -25.59
CA ALA A 33 8.05 -9.22 -24.67
C ALA A 33 7.88 -7.80 -24.12
N ALA A 34 7.45 -7.71 -22.86
CA ALA A 34 7.39 -6.44 -22.16
C ALA A 34 8.78 -5.81 -22.26
N SER A 35 8.84 -4.57 -22.76
CA SER A 35 10.06 -3.78 -22.78
C SER A 35 10.72 -3.88 -21.41
N PRO A 36 12.05 -4.09 -21.32
CA PRO A 36 12.72 -4.17 -20.03
C PRO A 36 12.38 -2.91 -19.22
N PRO A 37 12.08 -3.05 -17.91
CA PRO A 37 11.71 -1.92 -17.09
C PRO A 37 12.79 -0.85 -17.20
N ARG A 38 12.40 0.37 -17.63
CA ARG A 38 13.29 1.53 -17.59
C ARG A 38 13.69 1.70 -16.13
N ARG A 39 14.94 1.39 -15.79
CA ARG A 39 15.47 1.68 -14.46
C ARG A 39 15.35 3.18 -14.23
N VAL A 40 14.69 3.57 -13.14
CA VAL A 40 14.64 4.97 -12.74
C VAL A 40 16.07 5.35 -12.35
N GLY A 41 16.63 6.35 -13.02
CA GLY A 41 17.94 6.88 -12.67
C GLY A 41 17.94 7.38 -11.22
N ARG A 42 19.13 7.40 -10.59
CA ARG A 42 19.28 8.04 -9.29
C ARG A 42 18.92 9.53 -9.43
N TYR A 43 18.24 10.09 -8.44
CA TYR A 43 17.99 11.53 -8.38
C TYR A 43 19.31 12.29 -8.43
N VAL A 44 19.38 13.25 -9.35
CA VAL A 44 20.49 14.21 -9.49
C VAL A 44 19.91 15.58 -9.15
N PRO A 45 20.46 16.30 -8.16
CA PRO A 45 20.00 17.64 -7.81
C PRO A 45 20.20 18.62 -8.97
N ALA A 46 19.41 19.71 -8.99
CA ALA A 46 19.62 20.79 -9.95
C ALA A 46 20.92 21.56 -9.66
N ASP A 47 21.61 21.99 -10.72
CA ASP A 47 22.86 22.77 -10.60
C ASP A 47 22.70 24.04 -9.76
N SER A 48 21.49 24.63 -9.75
CA SER A 48 21.17 25.81 -8.93
C SER A 48 21.33 25.58 -7.42
N LEU A 49 21.23 24.34 -6.93
CA LEU A 49 21.50 24.04 -5.53
C LEU A 49 22.99 24.07 -5.23
N PHE A 50 23.82 23.55 -6.14
CA PHE A 50 25.28 23.59 -6.00
C PHE A 50 25.78 25.02 -6.13
N GLN A 51 25.27 25.79 -7.09
CA GLN A 51 25.58 27.21 -7.22
C GLN A 51 25.23 27.98 -5.94
N ALA A 52 24.07 27.72 -5.33
CA ALA A 52 23.70 28.36 -4.06
C ALA A 52 24.67 28.00 -2.91
N LEU A 53 25.19 26.76 -2.88
CA LEU A 53 26.20 26.36 -1.89
C LEU A 53 27.54 27.07 -2.13
N GLU A 54 27.97 27.19 -3.38
CA GLU A 54 29.21 27.89 -3.76
C GLU A 54 29.12 29.38 -3.43
N GLU A 55 27.99 30.02 -3.74
CA GLU A 55 27.73 31.43 -3.39
C GLU A 55 27.72 31.64 -1.87
N ALA A 56 27.09 30.74 -1.10
CA ALA A 56 27.10 30.79 0.36
C ALA A 56 28.54 30.65 0.92
N ALA A 57 29.35 29.77 0.33
CA ALA A 57 30.74 29.59 0.70
C ALA A 57 31.60 30.81 0.36
N ALA A 58 31.46 31.36 -0.83
CA ALA A 58 32.18 32.56 -1.27
C ALA A 58 31.89 33.77 -0.37
N ASN A 59 30.67 33.86 0.16
CA ASN A 59 30.23 34.95 1.03
C ASN A 59 30.45 34.69 2.53
N ASN A 60 31.09 33.58 2.93
CA ASN A 60 31.23 33.17 4.34
C ASN A 60 29.90 33.15 5.11
N ALA A 61 28.85 32.64 4.48
CA ALA A 61 27.52 32.58 5.08
C ALA A 61 27.51 31.77 6.39
N PRO A 62 26.59 32.06 7.33
CA PRO A 62 26.43 31.27 8.55
C PRO A 62 25.98 29.83 8.25
N VAL A 63 26.29 28.90 9.17
CA VAL A 63 25.92 27.48 9.08
C VAL A 63 24.41 27.25 8.88
N ALA A 64 23.57 28.16 9.37
CA ALA A 64 22.13 28.11 9.19
C ALA A 64 21.73 28.17 7.70
N ASP A 65 22.42 28.98 6.90
CA ASP A 65 22.13 29.16 5.47
C ASP A 65 22.53 27.93 4.69
N PHE A 66 23.71 27.36 4.97
CA PHE A 66 24.12 26.06 4.41
C PHE A 66 23.11 24.98 4.71
N ARG A 67 22.60 24.93 5.95
CA ARG A 67 21.55 23.96 6.34
C ARG A 67 20.26 24.18 5.54
N ALA A 68 19.85 25.43 5.35
CA ALA A 68 18.64 25.75 4.58
C ALA A 68 18.78 25.35 3.11
N ILE A 69 19.95 25.59 2.50
CA ILE A 69 20.23 25.20 1.11
C ILE A 69 20.30 23.68 0.97
N ALA A 70 21.08 23.01 1.83
CA ALA A 70 21.27 21.55 1.77
C ALA A 70 19.97 20.76 1.97
N MET A 71 19.07 21.27 2.81
CA MET A 71 17.79 20.61 3.10
C MET A 71 16.66 21.06 2.17
N ARG A 72 16.93 21.93 1.20
CA ARG A 72 15.90 22.52 0.33
C ARG A 72 15.10 21.41 -0.35
N ASP A 73 15.71 20.46 -1.03
CA ASP A 73 14.94 19.44 -1.77
C ASP A 73 14.42 18.28 -0.91
N VAL A 74 14.75 18.25 0.38
CA VAL A 74 14.22 17.27 1.33
C VAL A 74 12.90 17.78 1.90
N GLN A 75 11.80 17.55 1.16
CA GLN A 75 10.46 18.06 1.52
C GLN A 75 10.07 17.78 2.98
N ARG A 76 10.35 16.58 3.50
CA ARG A 76 10.06 16.22 4.89
C ARG A 76 10.78 17.10 5.92
N ALA A 77 11.94 17.66 5.59
CA ALA A 77 12.72 18.48 6.50
C ALA A 77 12.08 19.86 6.74
N ARG A 78 11.23 20.33 5.82
CA ARG A 78 10.58 21.65 5.87
C ARG A 78 9.40 21.73 6.85
N VAL A 79 8.97 20.60 7.41
CA VAL A 79 7.70 20.48 8.13
C VAL A 79 7.95 19.99 9.57
N ALA A 80 7.16 20.48 10.53
CA ALA A 80 7.24 20.06 11.92
C ALA A 80 6.92 18.57 12.07
N VAL A 81 7.43 17.92 13.13
CA VAL A 81 7.19 16.47 13.35
C VAL A 81 5.70 16.17 13.56
N SER A 82 4.96 17.08 14.20
CA SER A 82 3.52 17.00 14.43
C SER A 82 2.69 17.01 13.14
N GLU A 83 3.23 17.55 12.05
CA GLU A 83 2.57 17.70 10.75
C GLU A 83 2.99 16.63 9.73
N LYS A 84 3.74 15.61 10.19
CA LYS A 84 4.13 14.46 9.37
C LYS A 84 3.16 13.32 9.63
N PHE A 85 2.23 13.10 8.71
CA PHE A 85 1.22 12.05 8.77
C PHE A 85 1.67 10.84 7.97
N LYS A 86 1.58 9.63 8.56
CA LYS A 86 2.06 8.40 7.90
C LYS A 86 0.85 7.76 7.23
N LEU A 87 0.97 7.44 5.96
CA LEU A 87 -0.02 6.71 5.19
C LEU A 87 0.59 5.38 4.72
N PHE A 88 -0.29 4.42 4.41
CA PHE A 88 0.14 3.07 4.07
C PHE A 88 -0.72 2.48 2.95
N ILE A 89 -0.08 1.89 1.95
CA ILE A 89 -0.73 1.14 0.87
C ILE A 89 -0.49 -0.34 1.15
N PRO A 90 -1.50 -1.12 1.60
CA PRO A 90 -1.41 -2.55 1.73
C PRO A 90 -1.32 -3.21 0.34
N CYS A 91 -0.10 -3.51 -0.08
CA CYS A 91 0.21 -4.13 -1.36
C CYS A 91 1.34 -5.15 -1.20
N GLY A 92 1.20 -6.04 -0.21
CA GLY A 92 2.25 -6.96 0.22
C GLY A 92 2.87 -7.80 -0.90
N ALA A 93 2.07 -8.29 -1.84
CA ALA A 93 2.56 -9.03 -3.00
C ALA A 93 3.55 -8.19 -3.85
N VAL A 94 3.14 -6.98 -4.25
CA VAL A 94 3.99 -6.05 -5.02
C VAL A 94 5.22 -5.64 -4.23
N ALA A 95 5.05 -5.29 -2.95
CA ALA A 95 6.16 -4.93 -2.07
C ALA A 95 7.09 -6.13 -1.79
N GLY A 96 6.66 -7.38 -2.03
CA GLY A 96 7.50 -8.57 -1.94
C GLY A 96 8.39 -8.74 -3.16
N THR A 97 7.87 -8.44 -4.36
CA THR A 97 8.52 -8.78 -5.63
C THR A 97 9.21 -7.61 -6.33
N SER A 98 8.78 -6.38 -6.10
CA SER A 98 9.23 -5.20 -6.84
C SER A 98 10.06 -4.26 -5.98
N GLN A 99 11.01 -3.56 -6.60
CA GLN A 99 11.82 -2.55 -5.90
C GLN A 99 11.09 -1.21 -5.76
N LEU A 100 11.57 -0.36 -4.85
CA LEU A 100 10.90 0.91 -4.55
C LEU A 100 10.86 1.85 -5.76
N ASP A 101 11.91 1.90 -6.56
CA ASP A 101 12.00 2.68 -7.79
C ASP A 101 11.00 2.21 -8.85
N GLU A 102 10.88 0.89 -9.05
CA GLU A 102 9.87 0.31 -9.95
C GLU A 102 8.44 0.62 -9.50
N ILE A 103 8.19 0.53 -8.19
CA ILE A 103 6.92 0.91 -7.58
C ILE A 103 6.60 2.38 -7.84
N MET A 104 7.55 3.29 -7.58
CA MET A 104 7.35 4.72 -7.80
C MET A 104 7.13 5.04 -9.28
N LEU A 105 7.86 4.38 -10.19
CA LEU A 105 7.69 4.53 -11.63
C LEU A 105 6.29 4.09 -12.08
N SER A 106 5.83 2.94 -11.59
CA SER A 106 4.49 2.44 -11.91
C SER A 106 3.41 3.41 -11.42
N ILE A 107 3.50 3.89 -10.18
CA ILE A 107 2.56 4.89 -9.66
C ILE A 107 2.56 6.17 -10.52
N HIS A 108 3.73 6.62 -10.96
CA HIS A 108 3.87 7.84 -11.75
C HIS A 108 3.34 7.71 -13.18
N THR A 109 3.50 6.54 -13.81
CA THR A 109 3.12 6.30 -15.21
C THR A 109 1.65 5.93 -15.39
N GLU A 110 1.01 5.43 -14.35
CA GLU A 110 -0.40 5.06 -14.38
C GLU A 110 -1.32 6.26 -14.17
N ASP A 111 -2.54 6.17 -14.73
CA ASP A 111 -3.52 7.24 -14.57
C ASP A 111 -4.12 7.22 -13.15
N GLN A 112 -3.65 8.16 -12.33
CA GLN A 112 -4.11 8.31 -10.96
C GLN A 112 -5.36 9.20 -10.84
N THR A 113 -6.05 9.07 -9.72
CA THR A 113 -7.17 9.96 -9.38
C THR A 113 -6.71 11.42 -9.27
N ALA A 114 -7.63 12.37 -9.52
CA ALA A 114 -7.35 13.80 -9.35
C ALA A 114 -6.84 14.11 -7.93
N LEU A 115 -7.51 13.52 -6.92
CA LEU A 115 -7.09 13.61 -5.52
C LEU A 115 -5.63 13.21 -5.32
N TRP A 116 -5.18 12.09 -5.89
CA TRP A 116 -3.78 11.66 -5.78
C TRP A 116 -2.83 12.66 -6.42
N LYS A 117 -3.12 13.09 -7.66
CA LYS A 117 -2.30 14.05 -8.42
C LYS A 117 -2.15 15.38 -7.67
N ASP A 118 -3.25 15.92 -7.17
CA ASP A 118 -3.29 17.18 -6.40
C ASP A 118 -2.56 17.06 -5.06
N SER A 119 -2.47 15.85 -4.51
CA SER A 119 -1.80 15.58 -3.24
C SER A 119 -0.29 15.42 -3.35
N LEU A 120 0.26 15.09 -4.54
CA LEU A 120 1.68 14.80 -4.75
C LEU A 120 2.63 15.84 -4.12
N PRO A 121 2.38 17.17 -4.19
CA PRO A 121 3.25 18.16 -3.56
C PRO A 121 3.35 18.04 -2.04
N THR A 122 2.50 17.25 -1.39
CA THR A 122 2.50 17.00 0.06
C THR A 122 3.04 15.62 0.43
N LEU A 123 3.33 14.75 -0.54
CA LEU A 123 3.76 13.37 -0.31
C LEU A 123 5.27 13.24 -0.41
N CYS A 124 5.88 12.59 0.57
CA CYS A 124 7.32 12.36 0.61
C CYS A 124 7.67 11.06 1.35
N ASP A 125 8.95 10.69 1.36
CA ASP A 125 9.50 9.54 2.09
C ASP A 125 8.77 8.22 1.83
N PHE A 126 8.63 7.85 0.55
CA PHE A 126 8.14 6.53 0.18
C PHE A 126 9.14 5.46 0.62
N ILE A 127 8.65 4.47 1.35
CA ILE A 127 9.41 3.36 1.91
C ILE A 127 8.69 2.07 1.56
N ARG A 128 9.40 1.17 0.89
CA ARG A 128 8.97 -0.21 0.68
C ARG A 128 9.13 -0.99 1.99
N ILE A 129 8.07 -1.67 2.42
CA ILE A 129 8.09 -2.62 3.53
C ILE A 129 7.83 -4.01 2.95
N PRO A 130 8.86 -4.87 2.79
CA PRO A 130 8.73 -6.17 2.13
C PRO A 130 7.56 -7.00 2.67
N SER A 131 6.80 -7.59 1.74
CA SER A 131 5.62 -8.42 2.01
C SER A 131 4.48 -7.75 2.78
N LYS A 132 4.57 -6.45 3.08
CA LYS A 132 3.51 -5.67 3.76
C LYS A 132 2.91 -4.62 2.85
N GLY A 133 3.73 -3.77 2.23
CA GLY A 133 3.25 -2.69 1.39
C GLY A 133 4.19 -1.48 1.33
N ILE A 134 3.62 -0.32 1.08
CA ILE A 134 4.36 0.95 0.92
C ILE A 134 3.90 1.92 1.99
N ARG A 135 4.85 2.49 2.74
CA ARG A 135 4.61 3.57 3.69
C ARG A 135 5.13 4.87 3.12
N PHE A 136 4.40 5.96 3.30
CA PHE A 136 4.83 7.30 2.88
C PHE A 136 4.34 8.34 3.88
N THR A 137 4.92 9.55 3.81
CA THR A 137 4.57 10.67 4.66
C THR A 137 3.75 11.68 3.85
N CYS A 138 2.67 12.18 4.44
CA CYS A 138 1.92 13.34 3.96
C CYS A 138 2.16 14.50 4.92
N THR A 139 2.47 15.68 4.38
CA THR A 139 2.74 16.90 5.15
C THR A 139 1.52 17.80 5.36
N SER A 140 0.32 17.30 5.04
CA SER A 140 -0.94 18.00 5.27
C SER A 140 -1.96 17.06 5.88
N ARG A 141 -2.58 17.47 6.98
CA ARG A 141 -3.57 16.66 7.69
C ARG A 141 -4.82 16.44 6.84
N ASP A 142 -5.33 17.50 6.23
CA ASP A 142 -6.56 17.44 5.44
C ASP A 142 -6.39 16.55 4.21
N VAL A 143 -5.21 16.63 3.58
CA VAL A 143 -4.85 15.74 2.47
C VAL A 143 -4.71 14.30 2.96
N ALA A 144 -4.07 14.05 4.11
CA ALA A 144 -3.94 12.71 4.66
C ALA A 144 -5.31 12.07 4.97
N VAL A 145 -6.24 12.85 5.53
CA VAL A 145 -7.63 12.41 5.80
C VAL A 145 -8.33 12.03 4.50
N LYS A 146 -8.23 12.86 3.44
CA LYS A 146 -8.86 12.62 2.15
C LYS A 146 -8.24 11.41 1.41
N LEU A 147 -6.92 11.26 1.47
CA LEU A 147 -6.22 10.13 0.86
C LEU A 147 -6.49 8.81 1.60
N GLY A 148 -6.73 8.85 2.91
CA GLY A 148 -7.06 7.66 3.67
C GLY A 148 -8.36 7.01 3.16
N GLY A 149 -8.28 5.76 2.69
CA GLY A 149 -9.41 5.05 2.10
C GLY A 149 -9.62 5.33 0.60
N SER A 150 -8.85 6.24 0.00
CA SER A 150 -8.88 6.47 -1.45
C SER A 150 -8.06 5.41 -2.19
N THR A 151 -8.11 5.45 -3.53
CA THR A 151 -7.44 4.47 -4.38
C THR A 151 -6.20 5.04 -5.05
N VAL A 152 -5.22 4.16 -5.25
CA VAL A 152 -3.99 4.40 -6.01
C VAL A 152 -3.75 3.22 -6.94
N ARG A 153 -3.34 3.49 -8.17
CA ARG A 153 -3.00 2.45 -9.14
C ARG A 153 -1.50 2.14 -9.12
N LEU A 154 -1.16 0.86 -9.12
CA LEU A 154 0.20 0.38 -9.32
C LEU A 154 0.19 -1.04 -9.91
N PHE A 155 1.07 -1.27 -10.86
CA PHE A 155 1.20 -2.44 -11.72
C PHE A 155 -0.15 -2.85 -12.34
N GLY A 156 -0.91 -1.86 -12.81
CA GLY A 156 -2.23 -2.05 -13.43
C GLY A 156 -3.35 -2.43 -12.45
N ASN A 157 -3.04 -2.58 -11.16
CA ASN A 157 -3.99 -2.94 -10.12
C ASN A 157 -4.38 -1.71 -9.29
N THR A 158 -5.62 -1.70 -8.81
CA THR A 158 -6.11 -0.68 -7.88
C THR A 158 -5.91 -1.14 -6.45
N HIS A 159 -5.20 -0.34 -5.66
CA HIS A 159 -5.01 -0.54 -4.23
C HIS A 159 -5.70 0.55 -3.44
N ILE A 160 -6.20 0.21 -2.26
CA ILE A 160 -6.84 1.15 -1.34
C ILE A 160 -5.79 1.60 -0.33
N ILE A 161 -5.57 2.90 -0.21
CA ILE A 161 -4.74 3.49 0.85
C ILE A 161 -5.45 3.23 2.18
N LYS A 162 -4.73 2.70 3.17
CA LYS A 162 -5.29 2.45 4.51
C LYS A 162 -5.95 3.73 5.04
N LYS A 163 -7.14 3.58 5.63
CA LYS A 163 -7.89 4.69 6.22
C LYS A 163 -7.01 5.45 7.22
N PHE A 164 -6.96 6.77 7.08
CA PHE A 164 -6.18 7.60 7.97
C PHE A 164 -6.75 7.58 9.39
N SER A 165 -5.88 7.38 10.37
CA SER A 165 -6.20 7.54 11.78
C SER A 165 -5.03 8.22 12.48
N LEU A 166 -5.31 9.29 13.22
CA LEU A 166 -4.34 9.91 14.11
C LEU A 166 -3.85 8.95 15.20
N TYR A 167 -4.73 8.04 15.59
CA TYR A 167 -4.54 7.17 16.73
C TYR A 167 -3.91 5.82 16.34
N GLU A 168 -3.67 5.57 15.04
CA GLU A 168 -2.97 4.36 14.59
C GLU A 168 -1.54 4.24 15.16
N ARG A 169 -0.95 5.36 15.57
CA ARG A 169 0.38 5.40 16.20
C ARG A 169 0.37 5.07 17.68
N LEU A 170 -0.80 5.04 18.30
CA LEU A 170 -0.90 4.75 19.72
C LEU A 170 -0.51 3.30 19.98
N TYR A 171 0.03 3.07 21.17
CA TYR A 171 0.27 1.74 21.66
C TYR A 171 -1.05 0.99 21.75
N THR A 172 -1.09 -0.18 21.13
CA THR A 172 -2.22 -1.08 21.20
C THR A 172 -1.78 -2.44 21.70
N LEU A 173 -2.68 -3.10 22.41
CA LEU A 173 -2.58 -4.51 22.78
C LEU A 173 -3.88 -5.23 22.39
N ASN A 174 -3.78 -6.51 22.04
CA ASN A 174 -4.93 -7.32 21.68
C ASN A 174 -5.26 -8.31 22.79
N LEU A 175 -6.50 -8.28 23.26
CA LEU A 175 -7.09 -9.31 24.11
C LEU A 175 -7.76 -10.33 23.19
N THR A 176 -7.29 -11.56 23.22
CA THR A 176 -7.86 -12.64 22.41
C THR A 176 -8.38 -13.76 23.27
N ARG A 177 -9.36 -14.54 22.79
CA ARG A 177 -9.95 -15.66 23.54
C ARG A 177 -10.64 -15.23 24.84
N ILE A 178 -11.17 -14.01 24.84
CA ILE A 178 -11.87 -13.46 26.01
C ILE A 178 -13.08 -14.35 26.34
N PRO A 179 -13.25 -14.76 27.61
CA PRO A 179 -14.42 -15.51 28.05
C PRO A 179 -15.72 -14.81 27.65
N SER A 180 -16.73 -15.61 27.31
CA SER A 180 -18.04 -15.12 26.86
C SER A 180 -18.82 -14.38 27.95
N ASP A 181 -18.53 -14.68 29.21
CA ASP A 181 -19.17 -14.15 30.42
C ASP A 181 -18.42 -12.98 31.06
N LEU A 182 -17.20 -12.66 30.61
CA LEU A 182 -16.44 -11.53 31.14
C LEU A 182 -17.04 -10.20 30.65
N ASP A 183 -17.36 -9.26 31.52
CA ASP A 183 -17.86 -7.96 31.07
C ASP A 183 -16.71 -7.03 30.60
N ASP A 184 -16.94 -6.24 29.55
CA ASP A 184 -15.98 -5.25 29.07
C ASP A 184 -15.69 -4.16 30.12
N TYR A 185 -16.62 -3.88 31.05
CA TYR A 185 -16.39 -3.01 32.21
C TYR A 185 -15.32 -3.57 33.15
N VAL A 186 -15.32 -4.89 33.38
CA VAL A 186 -14.29 -5.54 34.21
C VAL A 186 -12.92 -5.43 33.55
N ILE A 187 -12.86 -5.55 32.22
CA ILE A 187 -11.64 -5.32 31.44
C ILE A 187 -11.17 -3.87 31.61
N TYR A 188 -12.08 -2.90 31.51
CA TYR A 188 -11.75 -1.49 31.70
C TYR A 188 -11.19 -1.21 33.10
N ASP A 189 -11.86 -1.70 34.15
CA ASP A 189 -11.45 -1.50 35.54
C ASP A 189 -10.08 -2.12 35.84
N PHE A 190 -9.73 -3.22 35.17
CA PHE A 190 -8.38 -3.80 35.25
C PHE A 190 -7.29 -2.82 34.78
N PHE A 191 -7.51 -2.09 33.70
CA PHE A 191 -6.56 -1.06 33.23
C PHE A 191 -6.63 0.20 34.08
N ALA A 192 -7.83 0.65 34.45
CA ALA A 192 -8.03 1.86 35.25
C ALA A 192 -7.39 1.75 36.65
N SER A 193 -7.48 0.57 37.29
CA SER A 193 -6.81 0.30 38.58
C SER A 193 -5.28 0.38 38.53
N ARG A 194 -4.69 0.38 37.32
CA ARG A 194 -3.25 0.58 37.08
C ARG A 194 -2.95 2.01 36.60
N GLY A 195 -3.91 2.93 36.66
CA GLY A 195 -3.76 4.30 36.18
C GLY A 195 -3.80 4.44 34.65
N LEU A 196 -4.21 3.38 33.93
CA LEU A 196 -4.30 3.40 32.48
C LEU A 196 -5.73 3.74 32.03
N TYR A 197 -5.90 4.93 31.47
CA TYR A 197 -7.12 5.33 30.79
C TYR A 197 -7.06 4.87 29.33
N VAL A 198 -7.84 3.86 28.99
CA VAL A 198 -7.78 3.18 27.69
C VAL A 198 -9.11 3.23 26.95
N LEU A 199 -9.05 3.16 25.62
CA LEU A 199 -10.22 2.93 24.78
C LEU A 199 -10.28 1.43 24.42
N ILE A 200 -11.44 0.81 24.68
CA ILE A 200 -11.68 -0.61 24.36
C ILE A 200 -12.58 -0.69 23.13
N THR A 201 -12.16 -1.47 22.14
CA THR A 201 -12.89 -1.68 20.88
C THR A 201 -12.87 -3.15 20.50
N ALA A 202 -13.81 -3.61 19.67
CA ALA A 202 -13.69 -4.92 19.03
C ALA A 202 -12.48 -4.95 18.09
N THR A 203 -11.73 -6.06 18.09
CA THR A 203 -10.55 -6.21 17.21
C THR A 203 -10.94 -6.35 15.74
N HIS A 204 -12.03 -7.05 15.46
CA HIS A 204 -12.55 -7.24 14.11
C HIS A 204 -13.99 -6.73 14.03
N GLN A 205 -14.27 -6.01 12.95
CA GLN A 205 -15.62 -5.62 12.58
C GLN A 205 -15.81 -5.83 11.08
N VAL A 206 -16.90 -6.52 10.72
CA VAL A 206 -17.32 -6.73 9.33
C VAL A 206 -18.80 -6.41 9.24
N GLY A 207 -19.14 -5.25 8.67
CA GLY A 207 -20.49 -4.71 8.76
C GLY A 207 -20.88 -4.45 10.22
N ASP A 208 -22.03 -4.99 10.63
CA ASP A 208 -22.52 -4.90 12.02
C ASP A 208 -21.99 -6.03 12.92
N MET A 209 -21.28 -7.01 12.34
CA MET A 209 -20.69 -8.11 13.11
C MET A 209 -19.40 -7.63 13.78
N ILE A 210 -19.32 -7.78 15.09
CA ILE A 210 -18.15 -7.43 15.92
C ILE A 210 -17.58 -8.68 16.59
N SER A 211 -16.25 -8.80 16.65
CA SER A 211 -15.60 -9.91 17.34
C SER A 211 -15.74 -9.80 18.85
N ARG A 212 -15.56 -10.93 19.56
CA ARG A 212 -15.38 -10.93 21.01
C ARG A 212 -13.98 -10.47 21.44
N ASP A 213 -12.97 -10.73 20.61
CA ASP A 213 -11.62 -10.18 20.82
C ASP A 213 -11.67 -8.64 20.89
N ARG A 214 -10.82 -8.07 21.74
CA ARG A 214 -10.76 -6.61 22.00
C ARG A 214 -9.38 -6.07 21.68
N THR A 215 -9.35 -4.89 21.07
CA THR A 215 -8.13 -4.09 20.98
C THR A 215 -8.22 -2.96 21.98
N ILE A 216 -7.23 -2.89 22.86
CA ILE A 216 -7.07 -1.81 23.85
C ILE A 216 -6.14 -0.77 23.24
N TRP A 217 -6.61 0.46 23.18
CA TRP A 217 -5.89 1.61 22.68
C TRP A 217 -5.45 2.46 23.86
N CYS A 218 -4.13 2.55 24.07
CA CYS A 218 -3.55 3.47 25.04
C CYS A 218 -3.56 4.90 24.49
N THR A 219 -3.32 5.89 25.35
CA THR A 219 -3.21 7.32 24.95
C THR A 219 -1.80 7.72 24.51
N THR A 220 -0.81 6.84 24.70
CA THR A 220 0.61 7.06 24.38
C THR A 220 1.03 6.26 23.14
N GLN A 221 2.10 6.69 22.45
CA GLN A 221 2.69 5.90 21.35
C GLN A 221 3.58 4.77 21.86
N ASP A 222 4.33 5.05 22.94
CA ASP A 222 5.18 4.09 23.61
C ASP A 222 4.37 3.22 24.58
N CYS A 223 4.91 2.03 24.87
CA CYS A 223 4.32 1.12 25.85
C CYS A 223 4.28 1.80 27.22
N PRO A 224 3.10 1.92 27.87
CA PRO A 224 3.03 2.30 29.27
C PRO A 224 3.84 1.33 30.14
N THR A 225 4.47 1.84 31.18
CA THR A 225 5.33 1.05 32.08
C THR A 225 4.56 -0.09 32.74
N GLU A 226 3.27 0.11 33.00
CA GLU A 226 2.34 -0.84 33.59
C GLU A 226 2.04 -2.03 32.65
N LEU A 227 2.39 -1.93 31.37
CA LEU A 227 2.26 -2.98 30.35
C LEU A 227 3.62 -3.54 29.90
N LEU A 228 4.69 -3.24 30.64
CA LEU A 228 5.98 -3.88 30.48
C LEU A 228 6.06 -5.12 31.36
N LEU A 229 6.61 -6.20 30.82
CA LEU A 229 7.03 -7.35 31.59
C LEU A 229 8.29 -7.00 32.42
N PRO A 230 8.63 -7.79 33.46
CA PRO A 230 9.79 -7.53 34.30
C PRO A 230 11.13 -7.46 33.55
N ASP A 231 11.22 -8.09 32.37
CA ASP A 231 12.38 -8.04 31.47
C ASP A 231 12.40 -6.78 30.57
N GLY A 232 11.44 -5.88 30.74
CA GLY A 232 11.27 -4.67 29.93
C GLY A 232 10.58 -4.90 28.59
N SER A 233 10.10 -6.11 28.30
CA SER A 233 9.40 -6.39 27.04
C SER A 233 7.94 -5.91 27.07
N ALA A 234 7.49 -5.34 25.95
CA ALA A 234 6.17 -4.73 25.84
C ALA A 234 5.07 -5.76 25.53
N ILE A 235 4.01 -5.79 26.35
CA ILE A 235 2.88 -6.72 26.18
C ILE A 235 2.00 -6.28 25.01
N ARG A 236 2.05 -7.00 23.89
CA ARG A 236 1.22 -6.74 22.70
C ARG A 236 -0.06 -7.59 22.62
N LYS A 237 -0.13 -8.65 23.41
CA LYS A 237 -1.22 -9.62 23.36
C LYS A 237 -1.45 -10.28 24.72
N ILE A 238 -2.71 -10.41 25.12
CA ILE A 238 -3.15 -11.16 26.31
C ILE A 238 -4.16 -12.22 25.85
N PHE A 239 -4.11 -13.39 26.49
CA PHE A 239 -4.92 -14.56 26.18
C PHE A 239 -5.92 -14.84 27.30
#